data_AF-A0A8J4UNB9-F1
#
_entry.id   AF-A0A8J4UNB9-F1
#
_cell.length_a   1.000
_cell.length_b   1.000
_cell.length_c   1.000
_cell.angle_alpha   90.00
_cell.angle_beta   90.00
_cell.angle_gamma   90.00
#
_symmetry.space_group_name_H-M   'P 1'
#
loop_
_entity.id
_entity.type
_entity.pdbx_description
1 polymer ?
#
loop_
_entity_poly.entity_id
_entity_poly.type
_entity_poly.pdbx_seq_one_letter_code
_entity_poly.pdbx_strand_id
1 'polypeptide(L)'
;MYTNHMKDTNNNCNKSLLNDQKDKLIQAIKKIKHEVDECYEAEKDTFADAIDVENQFEDMEREIRAEFQNLHNFLDEQEERDLERLRKERDRRIKMLKDREKKIAMQGRDLERAIETLNSKLAEEDSPKLLKEIKDLLKRCEVNFVRPAPVDSEICSGQFVGPIQYRIWKHMKASLYP
;
A
#
# COMPACT_ATOMS: atom_id res chain seq x y z
N MET A 1 16.34 -31.39 106.52
CA MET A 1 16.23 -31.90 105.13
C MET A 1 15.11 -31.16 104.38
N TYR A 2 15.24 -29.86 104.12
CA TYR A 2 14.19 -29.05 103.44
C TYR A 2 14.71 -28.21 102.26
N THR A 3 16.01 -28.24 101.98
CA THR A 3 16.68 -27.38 101.00
C THR A 3 16.86 -28.01 99.61
N ASN A 4 16.73 -29.34 99.48
CA ASN A 4 16.87 -30.02 98.17
C ASN A 4 15.54 -30.05 97.39
N HIS A 5 14.40 -30.28 98.05
CA HIS A 5 13.10 -30.37 97.39
C HIS A 5 12.67 -29.04 96.71
N MET A 6 13.00 -27.88 97.29
CA MET A 6 12.70 -26.57 96.67
C MET A 6 13.60 -26.26 95.46
N LYS A 7 14.85 -26.73 95.46
CA LYS A 7 15.79 -26.55 94.34
C LYS A 7 15.39 -27.40 93.13
N ASP A 8 15.00 -28.66 93.36
CA ASP A 8 14.57 -29.56 92.29
C ASP A 8 13.22 -29.14 91.68
N THR A 9 12.29 -28.62 92.49
CA THR A 9 11.01 -28.07 92.01
C THR A 9 11.22 -26.80 91.17
N ASN A 10 12.12 -25.90 91.60
CA ASN A 10 12.46 -24.69 90.85
C ASN A 10 13.19 -25.00 89.54
N ASN A 11 14.08 -26.00 89.54
CA ASN A 11 14.81 -26.42 88.34
C ASN A 11 13.89 -27.10 87.31
N ASN A 12 12.90 -27.88 87.78
CA ASN A 12 11.89 -28.49 86.91
C ASN A 12 10.90 -27.46 86.32
N CYS A 13 10.47 -26.46 87.11
CA CYS A 13 9.61 -25.37 86.65
C CYS A 13 10.28 -24.52 85.55
N ASN A 14 11.56 -24.17 85.73
CA ASN A 14 12.33 -23.44 84.72
C ASN A 14 12.55 -24.24 83.42
N LYS A 15 12.70 -25.57 83.53
CA LYS A 15 12.80 -26.47 82.36
C LYS A 15 11.49 -26.54 81.57
N SER A 16 10.34 -26.58 82.25
CA SER A 16 9.02 -26.52 81.61
C SER A 16 8.80 -25.20 80.88
N LEU A 17 9.08 -24.06 81.54
CA LEU A 17 8.94 -22.73 80.96
C LEU A 17 9.85 -22.54 79.72
N LEU A 18 11.07 -23.07 79.76
CA LEU A 18 12.00 -23.04 78.63
C LEU A 18 11.48 -23.88 77.45
N ASN A 19 10.86 -25.02 77.71
CA ASN A 19 10.25 -25.85 76.67
C ASN A 19 9.06 -25.13 76.02
N ASP A 20 8.20 -24.48 76.81
CA ASP A 20 7.08 -23.68 76.27
C ASP A 20 7.56 -22.54 75.36
N GLN A 21 8.68 -21.89 75.70
CA GLN A 21 9.29 -20.86 74.86
C GLN A 21 9.89 -21.45 73.57
N LYS A 22 10.53 -22.63 73.65
CA LYS A 22 11.02 -23.34 72.46
C LYS A 22 9.88 -23.76 71.54
N ASP A 23 8.75 -24.21 72.08
CA ASP A 23 7.58 -24.58 71.29
C ASP A 23 6.97 -23.36 70.57
N LYS A 24 6.91 -22.20 71.24
CA LYS A 24 6.52 -20.92 70.61
C LYS A 24 7.46 -20.54 69.47
N LEU A 25 8.77 -20.72 69.65
CA LEU A 25 9.75 -20.48 68.58
C LEU A 25 9.53 -21.43 67.40
N ILE A 26 9.27 -22.72 67.65
CA ILE A 26 8.97 -23.70 66.60
C ILE A 26 7.70 -23.32 65.83
N GLN A 27 6.64 -22.89 66.53
CA GLN A 27 5.40 -22.41 65.90
C GLN A 27 5.63 -21.16 65.06
N ALA A 28 6.40 -20.19 65.55
CA ALA A 28 6.77 -19.00 64.80
C ALA A 28 7.57 -19.35 63.54
N ILE A 29 8.53 -20.28 63.63
CA ILE A 29 9.30 -20.76 62.48
C ILE A 29 8.38 -21.43 61.45
N LYS A 30 7.44 -22.27 61.88
CA LYS A 30 6.47 -22.92 60.97
C LYS A 30 5.60 -21.89 60.25
N LYS A 31 5.12 -20.88 60.97
CA LYS A 31 4.36 -19.78 60.37
C LYS A 31 5.21 -19.04 59.33
N ILE A 32 6.42 -18.61 59.70
CA ILE A 32 7.31 -17.87 58.79
C ILE A 32 7.64 -18.70 57.54
N LYS A 33 7.86 -20.02 57.68
CA LYS A 33 8.08 -20.89 56.52
C LYS A 33 6.90 -20.89 55.55
N HIS A 34 5.67 -20.98 56.07
CA HIS A 34 4.48 -20.89 55.23
C HIS A 34 4.38 -19.53 54.51
N GLU A 35 4.63 -18.41 55.22
CA GLU A 35 4.64 -17.07 54.60
C GLU A 35 5.72 -16.94 53.52
N VAL A 36 6.88 -17.61 53.67
CA VAL A 36 7.93 -17.66 52.65
C VAL A 36 7.46 -18.43 51.41
N ASP A 37 6.77 -19.56 51.60
CA ASP A 37 6.22 -20.35 50.50
C ASP A 37 5.15 -19.54 49.73
N GLU A 38 4.23 -18.88 50.45
CA GLU A 38 3.22 -17.99 49.85
C GLU A 38 3.86 -16.81 49.09
N CYS A 39 4.92 -16.22 49.65
CA CYS A 39 5.67 -15.15 48.98
C CYS A 39 6.29 -15.62 47.65
N TYR A 40 6.81 -16.85 47.62
CA TYR A 40 7.43 -17.40 46.41
C TYR A 40 6.41 -17.71 45.31
N GLU A 41 5.23 -18.22 45.68
CA GLU A 41 4.15 -18.43 44.71
C GLU A 41 3.60 -17.10 44.19
N ALA A 42 3.38 -16.11 45.07
CA ALA A 42 2.96 -14.77 44.65
C ALA A 42 3.98 -14.08 43.71
N GLU A 43 5.28 -14.29 43.92
CA GLU A 43 6.34 -13.78 43.03
C GLU A 43 6.25 -14.44 41.64
N LYS A 44 6.04 -15.75 41.57
CA LYS A 44 5.86 -16.46 40.29
C LYS A 44 4.62 -16.02 39.54
N ASP A 45 3.49 -15.89 40.25
CA ASP A 45 2.22 -15.45 39.66
C ASP A 45 2.38 -14.03 39.10
N THR A 46 3.00 -13.13 39.87
CA THR A 46 3.28 -11.76 39.42
C THR A 46 4.20 -11.74 38.19
N PHE A 47 5.20 -12.62 38.15
CA PHE A 47 6.09 -12.75 36.99
C PHE A 47 5.34 -13.27 35.75
N ALA A 48 4.47 -14.27 35.90
CA ALA A 48 3.64 -14.78 34.82
C ALA A 48 2.69 -13.70 34.29
N ASP A 49 2.02 -12.96 35.18
CA ASP A 49 1.15 -11.84 34.82
C ASP A 49 1.91 -10.76 34.03
N ALA A 50 3.14 -10.44 34.43
CA ALA A 50 3.97 -9.46 33.71
C ALA A 50 4.29 -9.91 32.28
N ILE A 51 4.59 -11.19 32.07
CA ILE A 51 4.86 -11.74 30.73
C ILE A 51 3.58 -11.73 29.88
N ASP A 52 2.44 -12.09 30.46
CA ASP A 52 1.16 -12.07 29.76
C ASP A 52 0.76 -10.65 29.33
N VAL A 53 0.99 -9.66 30.19
CA VAL A 53 0.76 -8.25 29.86
C VAL A 53 1.67 -7.79 28.72
N GLU A 54 2.97 -8.11 28.77
CA GLU A 54 3.91 -7.76 27.71
C GLU A 54 3.48 -8.35 26.35
N ASN A 55 3.11 -9.64 26.33
CA ASN A 55 2.63 -10.32 25.14
C ASN A 55 1.36 -9.64 24.56
N GLN A 56 0.43 -9.21 25.41
CA GLN A 56 -0.78 -8.49 24.97
C GLN A 56 -0.43 -7.14 24.33
N PHE A 57 0.54 -6.41 24.86
CA PHE A 57 1.02 -5.18 24.24
C PHE A 57 1.66 -5.45 22.87
N GLU A 58 2.50 -6.48 22.77
CA GLU A 58 3.08 -6.88 21.48
C GLU A 58 2.00 -7.26 20.45
N ASP A 59 0.97 -8.00 20.86
CA ASP A 59 -0.16 -8.35 19.99
C ASP A 59 -0.89 -7.10 19.51
N MET A 60 -1.17 -6.16 20.40
CA MET A 60 -1.81 -4.89 20.04
C MET A 60 -0.94 -4.06 19.08
N GLU A 61 0.38 -4.03 19.29
CA GLU A 61 1.30 -3.39 18.35
C GLU A 61 1.26 -4.05 16.97
N ARG A 62 1.24 -5.38 16.91
CA ARG A 62 1.12 -6.14 15.65
C ARG A 62 -0.18 -5.80 14.93
N GLU A 63 -1.30 -5.75 15.66
CA GLU A 63 -2.62 -5.44 15.10
C GLU A 63 -2.68 -4.01 14.54
N ILE A 64 -2.20 -3.02 15.31
CA ILE A 64 -2.11 -1.63 14.85
C ILE A 64 -1.27 -1.55 13.56
N ARG A 65 -0.09 -2.19 13.52
CA ARG A 65 0.75 -2.20 12.31
C ARG A 65 0.05 -2.84 11.12
N ALA A 66 -0.67 -3.93 11.34
CA ALA A 66 -1.41 -4.63 10.28
C ALA A 66 -2.52 -3.75 9.68
N GLU A 67 -3.29 -3.05 10.51
CA GLU A 67 -4.36 -2.16 10.03
C GLU A 67 -3.82 -0.99 9.19
N PHE A 68 -2.70 -0.39 9.61
CA PHE A 68 -2.04 0.65 8.79
C PHE A 68 -1.46 0.07 7.50
N GLN A 69 -0.89 -1.14 7.53
CA GLN A 69 -0.39 -1.79 6.32
C GLN A 69 -1.53 -2.11 5.33
N ASN A 70 -2.70 -2.50 5.82
CA ASN A 70 -3.89 -2.70 4.98
C ASN A 70 -4.28 -1.40 4.26
N LEU A 71 -4.26 -0.27 4.97
CA LEU A 71 -4.50 1.03 4.37
C LEU A 71 -3.43 1.41 3.34
N HIS A 72 -2.14 1.19 3.63
CA HIS A 72 -1.05 1.44 2.67
C HIS A 72 -1.24 0.63 1.39
N ASN A 73 -1.48 -0.68 1.49
CA ASN A 73 -1.73 -1.54 0.33
C ASN A 73 -2.90 -1.02 -0.51
N PHE A 74 -4.00 -0.64 0.15
CA PHE A 74 -5.16 -0.06 -0.54
C PHE A 74 -4.79 1.23 -1.29
N LEU A 75 -4.03 2.13 -0.66
CA LEU A 75 -3.61 3.39 -1.29
C LEU A 75 -2.71 3.14 -2.50
N ASP A 76 -1.75 2.21 -2.40
CA ASP A 76 -0.85 1.83 -3.49
C ASP A 76 -1.65 1.29 -4.69
N GLU A 77 -2.64 0.42 -4.45
CA GLU A 77 -3.51 -0.06 -5.51
C GLU A 77 -4.36 1.05 -6.15
N GLN A 78 -4.83 2.03 -5.36
CA GLN A 78 -5.56 3.18 -5.88
C GLN A 78 -4.67 4.12 -6.69
N GLU A 79 -3.40 4.26 -6.32
CA GLU A 79 -2.41 5.00 -7.10
C GLU A 79 -2.15 4.29 -8.44
N GLU A 80 -1.84 3.00 -8.43
CA GLU A 80 -1.51 2.26 -9.65
C GLU A 80 -2.71 2.21 -10.63
N ARG A 81 -3.95 2.07 -10.12
CA ARG A 81 -5.17 2.16 -10.95
C ARG A 81 -5.29 3.51 -11.67
N ASP A 82 -4.97 4.60 -10.98
CA ASP A 82 -5.04 5.94 -11.55
C ASP A 82 -3.91 6.21 -12.55
N LEU A 83 -2.69 5.75 -12.24
CA LEU A 83 -1.56 5.81 -13.15
C LEU A 83 -1.82 5.00 -14.42
N GLU A 84 -2.40 3.82 -14.30
CA GLU A 84 -2.76 2.99 -15.45
C GLU A 84 -3.82 3.65 -16.33
N ARG A 85 -4.84 4.27 -15.72
CA ARG A 85 -5.82 5.09 -16.45
C ARG A 85 -5.16 6.23 -17.20
N LEU A 86 -4.20 6.92 -16.59
CA LEU A 86 -3.43 8.00 -17.23
C LEU A 86 -2.56 7.49 -18.38
N ARG A 87 -1.86 6.36 -18.20
CA ARG A 87 -1.05 5.71 -19.24
C ARG A 87 -1.90 5.30 -20.45
N LYS A 88 -3.08 4.72 -20.23
CA LYS A 88 -4.03 4.35 -21.29
C LYS A 88 -4.50 5.57 -22.10
N GLU A 89 -4.84 6.67 -21.44
CA GLU A 89 -5.26 7.89 -22.14
C GLU A 89 -4.10 8.50 -22.94
N ARG A 90 -2.90 8.54 -22.36
CA ARG A 90 -1.68 8.95 -23.07
C ARG A 90 -1.47 8.12 -24.33
N ASP A 91 -1.49 6.80 -24.22
CA ASP A 91 -1.20 5.89 -25.33
C ASP A 91 -2.26 6.01 -26.44
N ARG A 92 -3.53 6.15 -26.05
CA ARG A 92 -4.63 6.43 -26.97
C ARG A 92 -4.41 7.72 -27.76
N ARG A 93 -4.11 8.83 -27.08
CA ARG A 93 -3.91 10.14 -27.73
C ARG A 93 -2.67 10.16 -28.61
N ILE A 94 -1.56 9.60 -28.14
CA ILE A 94 -0.33 9.47 -28.94
C ILE A 94 -0.60 8.65 -30.21
N LYS A 95 -1.34 7.54 -30.09
CA LYS A 95 -1.72 6.73 -31.26
C LYS A 95 -2.53 7.53 -32.27
N MET A 96 -3.54 8.29 -31.82
CA MET A 96 -4.33 9.16 -32.68
C MET A 96 -3.47 10.21 -33.40
N LEU A 97 -2.51 10.82 -32.70
CA LEU A 97 -1.57 11.78 -33.29
C LEU A 97 -0.66 11.14 -34.33
N LYS A 98 -0.10 9.96 -34.05
CA LYS A 98 0.72 9.19 -35.02
C LYS A 98 -0.07 8.80 -36.26
N ASP A 99 -1.32 8.40 -36.10
CA ASP A 99 -2.17 8.04 -37.24
C ASP A 99 -2.55 9.28 -38.07
N ARG A 100 -2.74 10.44 -37.42
CA ARG A 100 -2.92 11.74 -38.09
C ARG A 100 -1.67 12.14 -38.87
N GLU A 101 -0.49 12.04 -38.27
CA GLU A 101 0.79 12.31 -38.92
C GLU A 101 1.00 11.41 -40.15
N LYS A 102 0.76 10.10 -40.03
CA LYS A 102 0.85 9.15 -41.15
C LYS A 102 -0.08 9.52 -42.31
N LYS A 103 -1.32 9.93 -42.02
CA LYS A 103 -2.27 10.38 -43.05
C LYS A 103 -1.77 11.62 -43.77
N ILE A 104 -1.23 12.60 -43.04
CA ILE A 104 -0.64 13.82 -43.62
C ILE A 104 0.55 13.45 -44.50
N ALA A 105 1.47 12.62 -44.01
CA ALA A 105 2.64 12.19 -44.76
C ALA A 105 2.28 11.41 -46.03
N MET A 106 1.24 10.58 -45.99
CA MET A 106 0.74 9.86 -47.16
C MET A 106 0.18 10.81 -48.22
N GLN A 107 -0.69 11.76 -47.83
CA GLN A 107 -1.19 12.79 -48.74
C GLN A 107 -0.04 13.62 -49.32
N GLY A 108 0.99 13.96 -48.52
CA GLY A 108 2.19 14.65 -48.98
C GLY A 108 2.91 13.89 -50.11
N ARG A 109 3.15 12.59 -49.93
CA ARG A 109 3.76 11.74 -50.97
C ARG A 109 2.90 11.62 -52.23
N ASP A 110 1.57 11.57 -52.08
CA ASP A 110 0.66 11.52 -53.23
C ASP A 110 0.71 12.81 -54.05
N LEU A 111 0.81 13.96 -53.37
CA LEU A 111 0.99 15.27 -54.01
C LEU A 111 2.36 15.38 -54.70
N GLU A 112 3.45 14.96 -54.04
CA GLU A 112 4.79 14.92 -54.63
C GLU A 112 4.82 14.06 -55.89
N ARG A 113 4.22 12.86 -55.85
CA ARG A 113 4.12 11.97 -57.01
C ARG A 113 3.30 12.58 -58.14
N ALA A 114 2.23 13.32 -57.82
CA ALA A 114 1.45 14.02 -58.84
C ALA A 114 2.28 15.11 -59.52
N ILE A 115 3.07 15.87 -58.76
CA ILE A 115 4.02 16.85 -59.30
C ILE A 115 5.06 16.18 -60.20
N GLU A 116 5.68 15.08 -59.76
CA GLU A 116 6.65 14.32 -60.55
C GLU A 116 6.03 13.83 -61.87
N THR A 117 4.81 13.27 -61.82
CA THR A 117 4.10 12.78 -63.01
C THR A 117 3.82 13.92 -64.00
N LEU A 118 3.39 15.08 -63.49
CA LEU A 118 3.13 16.26 -64.32
C LEU A 118 4.43 16.81 -64.93
N ASN A 119 5.53 16.85 -64.16
CA ASN A 119 6.84 17.27 -64.64
C ASN A 119 7.41 16.33 -65.71
N SER A 120 7.27 15.01 -65.54
CA SER A 120 7.66 14.04 -66.56
C SER A 120 6.88 14.25 -67.86
N LYS A 121 5.57 14.53 -67.77
CA LYS A 121 4.76 14.81 -68.95
C LYS A 121 5.14 16.13 -69.63
N LEU A 122 5.54 17.14 -68.85
CA LEU A 122 6.02 18.43 -69.35
C LEU A 122 7.35 18.31 -70.10
N ALA A 123 8.18 17.31 -69.77
CA ALA A 123 9.48 17.08 -70.39
C ALA A 123 9.43 16.21 -71.67
N GLU A 124 8.28 15.66 -72.04
CA GLU A 124 8.12 14.89 -73.29
C GLU A 124 8.21 15.80 -74.53
N GLU A 125 8.72 15.26 -75.63
CA GLU A 125 8.76 15.96 -76.93
C GLU A 125 7.36 16.15 -77.54
N ASP A 126 7.20 17.23 -78.31
CA ASP A 126 5.93 17.59 -78.93
C ASP A 126 5.42 16.50 -79.88
N SER A 127 4.17 16.08 -79.69
CA SER A 127 3.47 15.18 -80.60
C SER A 127 1.98 15.52 -80.73
N PRO A 128 1.31 15.20 -81.85
CA PRO A 128 -0.11 15.51 -82.04
C PRO A 128 -1.05 14.85 -81.01
N LYS A 129 -0.60 13.77 -80.37
CA LYS A 129 -1.37 13.03 -79.34
C LYS A 129 -1.22 13.64 -77.94
N LEU A 130 -0.14 14.38 -77.71
CA LEU A 130 0.25 14.93 -76.41
C LEU A 130 -0.85 15.84 -75.82
N LEU A 131 -1.53 16.61 -76.66
CA LEU A 131 -2.59 17.54 -76.23
C LEU A 131 -3.80 16.82 -75.60
N LYS A 132 -4.14 15.62 -76.10
CA LYS A 132 -5.20 14.79 -75.51
C LYS A 132 -4.73 14.15 -74.20
N GLU A 133 -3.50 13.63 -74.20
CA GLU A 133 -2.91 12.97 -73.02
C GLU A 133 -2.70 13.93 -71.85
N ILE A 134 -2.32 15.19 -72.10
CA ILE A 134 -2.22 16.22 -71.05
C ILE A 134 -3.59 16.50 -70.43
N LYS A 135 -4.65 16.64 -71.24
CA LYS A 135 -6.01 16.87 -70.73
C LYS A 135 -6.50 15.70 -69.86
N ASP A 136 -6.20 14.47 -70.28
CA ASP A 136 -6.55 13.27 -69.52
C ASP A 136 -5.71 13.17 -68.24
N LEU A 137 -4.42 13.52 -68.29
CA LEU A 137 -3.54 13.52 -67.12
C LEU A 137 -3.94 14.57 -66.08
N LEU A 138 -4.28 15.79 -66.49
CA LEU A 138 -4.72 16.85 -65.59
C LEU A 138 -6.00 16.44 -64.83
N LYS A 139 -6.94 15.77 -65.49
CA LYS A 139 -8.13 15.19 -64.83
C LYS A 139 -7.76 14.08 -63.84
N ARG A 140 -6.75 13.27 -64.15
CA ARG A 140 -6.33 12.14 -63.31
C ARG A 140 -5.49 12.57 -62.10
N CYS A 141 -4.71 13.64 -62.23
CA CYS A 141 -3.82 14.17 -61.19
C CYS A 141 -4.50 15.21 -60.29
N GLU A 142 -5.83 15.28 -60.30
CA GLU A 142 -6.61 16.15 -59.42
C GLU A 142 -6.60 15.59 -57.98
N VAL A 143 -5.47 15.75 -57.28
CA VAL A 143 -5.28 15.39 -55.88
C VAL A 143 -5.28 16.63 -55.00
N ASN A 144 -6.07 16.60 -53.92
CA ASN A 144 -6.21 17.71 -52.98
C ASN A 144 -5.80 17.29 -51.56
N PHE A 145 -5.06 18.17 -50.88
CA PHE A 145 -4.79 17.98 -49.46
C PHE A 145 -6.05 18.22 -48.63
N VAL A 146 -6.41 17.25 -47.79
CA VAL A 146 -7.52 17.37 -46.84
C VAL A 146 -6.95 17.24 -45.44
N ARG A 147 -6.92 18.37 -44.72
CA ARG A 147 -6.41 18.44 -43.34
C ARG A 147 -7.20 17.47 -42.44
N PRO A 148 -6.56 16.46 -41.83
CA PRO A 148 -7.25 15.57 -40.91
C PRO A 148 -7.70 16.30 -39.65
N ALA A 149 -8.78 15.81 -39.03
CA ALA A 149 -9.36 16.36 -37.81
C ALA A 149 -8.30 16.56 -36.70
N PRO A 150 -8.39 17.66 -35.94
CA PRO A 150 -7.49 17.90 -34.81
C PRO A 150 -7.72 16.86 -33.71
N VAL A 151 -6.65 16.53 -32.99
CA VAL A 151 -6.71 15.72 -31.77
C VAL A 151 -6.53 16.69 -30.61
N ASP A 152 -7.35 16.58 -29.58
CA ASP A 152 -7.25 17.40 -28.37
C ASP A 152 -5.89 17.19 -27.68
N SER A 153 -5.17 18.29 -27.46
CA SER A 153 -3.83 18.31 -26.89
C SER A 153 -3.83 18.64 -25.40
N GLU A 154 -4.93 19.17 -24.85
CA GLU A 154 -4.95 19.62 -23.45
C GLU A 154 -5.24 18.45 -22.50
N ILE A 155 -4.40 18.32 -21.46
CA ILE A 155 -4.60 17.33 -20.40
C ILE A 155 -5.23 18.06 -19.20
N CYS A 156 -6.50 17.80 -18.95
CA CYS A 156 -7.18 18.35 -17.78
C CYS A 156 -6.76 17.58 -16.53
N SER A 157 -5.95 18.19 -15.67
CA SER A 157 -5.48 17.58 -14.41
C SER A 157 -6.64 17.11 -13.53
N GLY A 158 -7.75 17.86 -13.47
CA GLY A 158 -8.93 17.52 -12.67
C GLY A 158 -9.64 16.22 -13.06
N GLN A 159 -9.33 15.64 -14.24
CA GLN A 159 -9.84 14.33 -14.64
C GLN A 159 -9.09 13.15 -13.98
N PHE A 160 -7.83 13.37 -13.59
CA PHE A 160 -6.92 12.33 -13.10
C PHE A 160 -6.46 12.59 -11.66
N VAL A 161 -6.31 13.85 -11.28
CA VAL A 161 -5.79 14.30 -10.00
C VAL A 161 -6.91 14.97 -9.22
N GLY A 162 -7.10 14.54 -7.97
CA GLY A 162 -8.06 15.13 -7.05
C GLY A 162 -7.73 14.76 -5.61
N PRO A 163 -8.41 15.37 -4.63
CA PRO A 163 -8.15 15.10 -3.22
C PRO A 163 -8.41 13.62 -2.92
N ILE A 164 -7.41 12.95 -2.33
CA ILE A 164 -7.45 11.51 -2.10
C ILE A 164 -8.65 11.12 -1.23
N GLN A 165 -9.01 11.95 -0.24
CA GLN A 165 -10.18 11.74 0.62
C GLN A 165 -11.49 11.58 -0.16
N TYR A 166 -11.69 12.34 -1.25
CA TYR A 166 -12.90 12.23 -2.07
C TYR A 166 -12.90 10.92 -2.87
N ARG A 167 -11.74 10.51 -3.38
CA ARG A 167 -11.58 9.26 -4.14
C ARG A 167 -11.83 8.04 -3.26
N ILE A 168 -11.26 8.03 -2.05
CA ILE A 168 -11.49 7.00 -1.04
C ILE A 168 -12.98 6.89 -0.70
N TRP A 169 -13.62 8.01 -0.36
CA TRP A 169 -15.06 8.04 -0.05
C TRP A 169 -15.92 7.51 -1.21
N LYS A 170 -15.63 7.95 -2.45
CA LYS A 170 -16.37 7.51 -3.64
C LYS A 170 -16.23 6.00 -3.87
N HIS A 171 -15.03 5.46 -3.65
CA HIS A 171 -14.79 4.03 -3.72
C HIS A 171 -15.57 3.27 -2.65
N MET A 172 -15.46 3.67 -1.37
CA MET A 172 -16.21 3.05 -0.26
C MET A 172 -17.71 3.05 -0.53
N LYS A 173 -18.26 4.17 -1.01
CA LYS A 173 -19.68 4.27 -1.37
C LYS A 173 -20.07 3.25 -2.46
N ALA A 174 -19.24 3.07 -3.48
CA ALA A 174 -19.51 2.13 -4.57
C ALA A 174 -19.36 0.66 -4.14
N SER A 175 -18.46 0.35 -3.20
CA SER A 175 -18.32 -1.01 -2.66
C SER A 175 -19.46 -1.38 -1.71
N LEU A 176 -20.02 -0.42 -0.97
CA LEU A 176 -21.09 -0.64 0.00
C LEU A 176 -22.49 -0.61 -0.64
N TYR A 177 -22.66 0.15 -1.71
CA TYR A 177 -23.92 0.29 -2.45
C TYR A 177 -23.64 0.18 -3.96
N PRO A 178 -23.37 -1.04 -4.45
CA PRO A 178 -23.04 -1.29 -5.86
C PRO A 178 -24.17 -0.96 -6.83
#